data_AF-A0A3S0BEU7-F1
#
_entry.id   AF-A0A3S0BEU7-F1
#
_cell.length_a   1.000
_cell.length_b   1.000
_cell.length_c   1.000
_cell.angle_alpha   90.00
_cell.angle_beta   90.00
_cell.angle_gamma   90.00
#
_symmetry.space_group_name_H-M   'P 1'
#
loop_
_entity.id
_entity.type
_entity.pdbx_description
1 polymer ?
#
loop_
_entity_poly.entity_id
_entity_poly.type
_entity_poly.pdbx_seq_one_letter_code
_entity_poly.pdbx_strand_id
1 'polypeptide(L)'
;MKKVIYIISAISFFLTANAQEHVAGQPIYLTVNTTQANQTSSTSYATAFSYALCKQMVVSYYDLAFQQGKSLWTALYDHVYQYKYRYAIYAVIGGYTSFILYIQHINYFMSDKQRWHNWTNGLSIDTLYTVEHHKLAQQLIEALQNRYFNIAQPTNKINPIIQFFIALQEEKNCIQQYISFVNRLEKWHINKLPGILLPDYALLKQAKRHLDFLEQLVKEWCITHAQF
;
A
#
# COMPACT_ATOMS: atom_id res chain seq x y z
N MET A 1 -3.21 13.36 20.64
CA MET A 1 -1.97 12.57 20.81
C MET A 1 -2.17 11.22 21.53
N LYS A 2 -2.95 11.11 22.61
CA LYS A 2 -3.17 9.82 23.30
C LYS A 2 -3.65 8.67 22.38
N LYS A 3 -4.54 8.94 21.42
CA LYS A 3 -5.12 7.91 20.53
C LYS A 3 -4.15 7.26 19.52
N VAL A 4 -3.10 7.97 19.07
CA VAL A 4 -2.14 7.42 18.09
C VAL A 4 -1.14 6.47 18.78
N ILE A 5 -0.84 6.74 20.05
CA ILE A 5 0.02 5.90 20.89
C ILE A 5 -0.65 4.55 21.16
N TYR A 6 -1.98 4.50 21.34
CA TYR A 6 -2.73 3.25 21.51
C TYR A 6 -2.70 2.33 20.28
N ILE A 7 -2.58 2.88 19.06
CA ILE A 7 -2.60 2.07 17.84
C ILE A 7 -1.26 1.35 17.63
N ILE A 8 -0.15 2.03 17.89
CA ILE A 8 1.20 1.43 17.78
C ILE A 8 1.41 0.39 18.89
N SER A 9 0.94 0.65 20.11
CA SER A 9 1.02 -0.33 21.20
C SER A 9 0.06 -1.51 21.03
N ALA A 10 -1.10 -1.32 20.38
CA ALA A 10 -1.99 -2.44 20.04
C ALA A 10 -1.35 -3.39 19.02
N ILE A 11 -0.60 -2.88 18.03
CA ILE A 11 0.11 -3.72 17.05
C ILE A 11 1.23 -4.52 17.73
N SER A 12 1.98 -3.92 18.65
CA SER A 12 2.99 -4.63 19.43
C SER A 12 2.40 -5.66 20.40
N PHE A 13 1.24 -5.35 21.02
CA PHE A 13 0.54 -6.27 21.92
C PHE A 13 -0.09 -7.45 21.17
N PHE A 14 -0.59 -7.26 19.94
CA PHE A 14 -1.09 -8.37 19.10
C PHE A 14 0.05 -9.31 18.63
N LEU A 15 1.25 -8.76 18.39
CA LEU A 15 2.42 -9.58 18.05
C LEU A 15 2.94 -10.41 19.24
N THR A 16 2.75 -9.96 20.49
CA THR A 16 3.09 -10.74 21.69
C THR A 16 1.95 -11.62 22.20
N ALA A 17 0.69 -11.23 22.01
CA ALA A 17 -0.48 -12.02 22.40
C ALA A 17 -0.67 -13.26 21.50
N ASN A 18 -0.36 -13.16 20.20
CA ASN A 18 -0.33 -14.33 19.30
C ASN A 18 0.81 -15.31 19.62
N ALA A 19 1.82 -14.91 20.41
CA ALA A 19 2.80 -15.84 20.95
C ALA A 19 2.27 -16.59 22.20
N GLN A 20 1.19 -16.11 22.82
CA GLN A 20 0.63 -16.67 24.04
C GLN A 20 -0.44 -17.75 23.78
N GLU A 21 -1.13 -17.72 22.64
CA GLU A 21 -2.13 -18.75 22.29
C GLU A 21 -1.53 -20.08 21.81
N HIS A 22 -0.24 -20.13 21.46
CA HIS A 22 0.44 -21.39 21.10
C HIS A 22 1.10 -22.11 22.27
N VAL A 23 0.92 -21.63 23.52
CA VAL A 23 1.31 -22.36 24.73
C VAL A 23 0.10 -22.68 25.61
N ALA A 24 -1.06 -22.91 25.00
CA ALA A 24 -1.94 -23.96 25.50
C ALA A 24 -1.34 -25.32 25.08
N GLY A 25 -0.14 -25.61 25.59
CA GLY A 25 0.44 -26.92 25.44
C GLY A 25 -0.56 -27.90 26.00
N GLN A 26 -1.05 -28.80 25.15
CA GLN A 26 -1.68 -30.04 25.61
C GLN A 26 -0.83 -30.53 26.78
N PRO A 27 -1.39 -30.77 27.98
CA PRO A 27 -0.60 -31.29 29.09
C PRO A 27 0.17 -32.50 28.55
N ILE A 28 1.50 -32.38 28.50
CA ILE A 28 2.34 -33.48 28.08
C ILE A 28 2.23 -34.51 29.21
N TYR A 29 1.30 -35.45 29.05
CA TYR A 29 1.26 -36.64 29.86
C TYR A 29 2.47 -37.47 29.46
N LEU A 30 3.60 -37.24 30.15
CA LEU A 30 4.72 -38.17 30.14
C LEU A 30 4.20 -39.48 30.77
N THR A 31 3.71 -40.39 29.93
CA THR A 31 3.41 -41.77 30.34
C THR A 31 4.73 -42.47 30.57
N VAL A 32 5.30 -42.27 31.77
CA VAL A 32 6.42 -43.07 32.23
C VAL A 32 5.85 -44.44 32.56
N ASN A 33 6.05 -45.42 31.67
CA ASN A 33 5.79 -46.83 31.97
C ASN A 33 6.79 -47.28 33.04
N THR A 34 6.51 -46.94 34.30
CA THR A 34 7.22 -47.49 35.44
C THR A 34 6.65 -48.87 35.71
N THR A 35 7.37 -49.89 35.28
CA THR A 35 7.20 -51.25 35.77
C THR A 35 7.17 -51.18 37.30
N GLN A 36 6.05 -51.56 37.92
CA GLN A 36 5.85 -51.49 39.37
C GLN A 36 6.91 -52.32 40.09
N ALA A 37 7.90 -51.63 40.66
CA ALA A 37 8.81 -52.17 41.64
C ALA A 37 8.96 -51.14 42.77
N ASN A 38 8.24 -51.37 43.88
CA ASN A 38 8.45 -50.84 45.23
C ASN A 38 9.47 -49.67 45.39
N GLN A 39 9.13 -48.48 44.88
CA GLN A 39 9.83 -47.22 45.16
C GLN A 39 8.80 -46.11 45.40
N THR A 40 8.17 -46.13 46.57
CA THR A 40 6.90 -45.44 46.80
C THR A 40 6.98 -44.09 47.53
N SER A 41 8.17 -43.51 47.75
CA SER A 41 8.26 -42.18 48.39
C SER A 41 9.26 -41.25 47.73
N SER A 42 10.49 -41.69 47.46
CA SER A 42 11.57 -40.81 46.97
C SER A 42 11.34 -40.23 45.57
N THR A 43 10.66 -40.95 44.69
CA THR A 43 10.37 -40.53 43.30
C THR A 43 9.29 -39.45 43.22
N SER A 44 8.28 -39.48 44.10
CA SER A 44 7.22 -38.46 44.16
C SER A 44 7.73 -37.10 44.66
N TYR A 45 8.65 -37.09 45.63
CA TYR A 45 9.27 -35.85 46.09
C TYR A 45 10.19 -35.23 45.04
N ALA A 46 10.94 -36.05 44.30
CA ALA A 46 11.83 -35.56 43.25
C ALA A 46 11.07 -34.91 42.09
N THR A 47 9.92 -35.47 41.67
CA THR A 47 9.08 -34.87 40.62
C THR A 47 8.39 -33.60 41.08
N ALA A 48 7.84 -33.57 42.30
CA ALA A 48 7.23 -32.38 42.87
C ALA A 48 8.24 -31.23 43.03
N PHE A 49 9.46 -31.55 43.50
CA PHE A 49 10.55 -30.57 43.62
C PHE A 49 11.01 -30.04 42.26
N SER A 50 11.19 -30.92 41.27
CA SER A 50 11.59 -30.54 39.92
C SER A 50 10.53 -29.65 39.25
N TYR A 51 9.24 -29.98 39.41
CA TYR A 51 8.14 -29.15 38.92
C TYR A 51 8.11 -27.77 39.61
N ALA A 52 8.30 -27.72 40.93
CA ALA A 52 8.35 -26.46 41.66
C ALA A 52 9.52 -25.57 41.22
N LEU A 53 10.72 -26.14 41.02
CA LEU A 53 11.88 -25.42 40.49
C LEU A 53 11.62 -24.92 39.06
N CYS A 54 11.10 -25.76 38.17
CA CYS A 54 10.75 -25.34 36.81
C CYS A 54 9.73 -24.20 36.81
N LYS A 55 8.68 -24.31 37.63
CA LYS A 55 7.67 -23.24 37.77
C LYS A 55 8.28 -21.93 38.28
N GLN A 56 9.15 -21.99 39.29
CA GLN A 56 9.82 -20.81 39.84
C GLN A 56 10.77 -20.17 38.82
N MET A 57 11.53 -20.97 38.06
CA MET A 57 12.39 -20.46 36.98
C MET A 57 11.58 -19.79 35.88
N VAL A 58 10.47 -20.39 35.46
CA VAL A 58 9.59 -19.81 34.44
C VAL A 58 8.99 -18.49 34.92
N VAL A 59 8.46 -18.43 36.15
CA VAL A 59 7.92 -17.18 36.73
C VAL A 59 9.01 -16.10 36.82
N SER A 60 10.20 -16.44 37.33
CA SER A 60 11.34 -15.52 37.43
C SER A 60 11.77 -14.98 36.07
N TYR A 61 11.77 -15.82 35.03
CA TYR A 61 12.07 -15.40 33.67
C TYR A 61 11.02 -14.42 33.12
N TYR A 62 9.73 -14.70 33.32
CA TYR A 62 8.66 -13.78 32.92
C TYR A 62 8.74 -12.45 33.67
N ASP A 63 9.01 -12.48 34.97
CA ASP A 63 9.17 -11.26 35.77
C ASP A 63 10.35 -10.43 35.29
N LEU A 64 11.49 -11.06 35.00
CA LEU A 64 12.67 -10.38 34.44
C LEU A 64 12.35 -9.75 33.06
N ALA A 65 11.72 -10.50 32.16
CA ALA A 65 11.33 -10.01 30.85
C ALA A 65 10.33 -8.84 30.96
N PHE A 66 9.37 -8.93 31.86
CA PHE A 66 8.39 -7.88 32.13
C PHE A 66 9.05 -6.61 32.70
N GLN A 67 9.97 -6.76 33.66
CA GLN A 67 10.70 -5.62 34.24
C GLN A 67 11.60 -4.95 33.21
N GLN A 68 12.29 -5.72 32.35
CA GLN A 68 13.08 -5.18 31.23
C GLN A 68 12.18 -4.46 30.21
N GLY A 69 11.02 -5.03 29.88
CA GLY A 69 10.05 -4.37 29.00
C GLY A 69 9.56 -3.04 29.58
N LYS A 70 9.26 -3.01 30.88
CA LYS A 70 8.82 -1.79 31.57
C LYS A 70 9.91 -0.71 31.62
N SER A 71 11.17 -1.09 31.87
CA SER A 71 12.29 -0.13 31.89
C SER A 71 12.57 0.44 30.50
N LEU A 72 12.53 -0.39 29.45
CA LEU A 72 12.64 0.08 28.07
C LEU A 72 11.48 1.01 27.69
N TRP A 73 10.25 0.66 28.08
CA TRP A 73 9.08 1.48 27.80
C TRP A 73 9.15 2.86 28.48
N THR A 74 9.54 2.90 29.76
CA THR A 74 9.71 4.16 30.49
C THR A 74 10.83 5.01 29.90
N ALA A 75 11.97 4.42 29.57
CA ALA A 75 13.07 5.11 28.89
C ALA A 75 12.64 5.69 27.51
N LEU A 76 11.90 4.92 26.72
CA LEU A 76 11.37 5.38 25.43
C LEU A 76 10.34 6.49 25.60
N TYR A 77 9.45 6.36 26.58
CA TYR A 77 8.46 7.39 26.92
C TYR A 77 9.15 8.71 27.31
N ASP A 78 10.13 8.64 28.21
CA ASP A 78 10.87 9.81 28.66
C ASP A 78 11.66 10.45 27.51
N HIS A 79 12.28 9.64 26.64
CA HIS A 79 12.96 10.12 25.44
C HIS A 79 12.00 10.85 24.48
N VAL A 80 10.86 10.26 24.17
CA VAL A 80 9.84 10.88 23.30
C VAL A 80 9.29 12.16 23.93
N TYR A 81 9.08 12.17 25.24
CA TYR A 81 8.58 13.34 25.96
C TYR A 81 9.60 14.48 25.99
N GLN A 82 10.87 14.17 26.22
CA GLN A 82 11.98 15.13 26.22
C GLN A 82 12.14 15.79 24.84
N TYR A 83 11.96 15.03 23.76
CA TYR A 83 12.17 15.51 22.38
C TYR A 83 10.87 15.75 21.59
N LYS A 84 9.71 15.84 22.26
CA LYS A 84 8.39 15.95 21.62
C LYS A 84 8.28 17.06 20.57
N TYR A 85 8.88 18.22 20.83
CA TYR A 85 8.87 19.34 19.88
C TYR A 85 9.77 19.10 18.67
N ARG A 86 10.90 18.41 18.82
CA ARG A 86 11.78 18.07 17.69
C ARG A 86 11.09 17.08 16.77
N TYR A 87 10.45 16.05 17.32
CA TYR A 87 9.65 15.12 16.52
C TYR A 87 8.46 15.80 15.85
N ALA A 88 7.79 16.74 16.53
CA ALA A 88 6.73 17.52 15.89
C ALA A 88 7.26 18.33 14.70
N ILE A 89 8.40 19.00 14.84
CA ILE A 89 9.05 19.75 13.75
C ILE A 89 9.44 18.80 12.60
N TYR A 90 10.09 17.68 12.89
CA TYR A 90 10.44 16.69 11.87
C TYR A 90 9.22 16.10 11.17
N ALA A 91 8.13 15.87 11.90
CA ALA A 91 6.87 15.41 11.31
C ALA A 91 6.25 16.45 10.37
N VAL A 92 6.29 17.74 10.76
CA VAL A 92 5.80 18.85 9.91
C VAL A 92 6.65 18.99 8.66
N ILE A 93 7.99 19.01 8.79
CA ILE A 93 8.92 19.11 7.66
C ILE A 93 8.77 17.89 6.74
N GLY A 94 8.78 16.68 7.31
CA GLY A 94 8.60 15.44 6.56
C GLY A 94 7.27 15.41 5.81
N GLY A 95 6.18 15.76 6.48
CA GLY A 95 4.85 15.83 5.87
C GLY A 95 4.78 16.85 4.73
N TYR A 96 5.35 18.04 4.91
CA TYR A 96 5.39 19.08 3.89
C TYR A 96 6.24 18.67 2.67
N THR A 97 7.43 18.09 2.92
CA THR A 97 8.30 17.59 1.84
C THR A 97 7.63 16.46 1.06
N SER A 98 7.07 15.45 1.73
CA SER A 98 6.34 14.37 1.05
C SER A 98 5.17 14.90 0.24
N PHE A 99 4.48 15.92 0.74
CA PHE A 99 3.38 16.56 0.05
C PHE A 99 3.84 17.30 -1.23
N ILE A 100 4.94 18.06 -1.18
CA ILE A 100 5.53 18.70 -2.36
C ILE A 100 5.96 17.65 -3.40
N LEU A 101 6.67 16.62 -2.97
CA LEU A 101 7.12 15.54 -3.85
C LEU A 101 5.95 14.85 -4.55
N TYR A 102 4.83 14.66 -3.83
CA TYR A 102 3.62 14.10 -4.42
C TYR A 102 3.03 15.03 -5.51
N ILE A 103 2.99 16.34 -5.29
CA ILE A 103 2.55 17.29 -6.33
C ILE A 103 3.50 17.29 -7.53
N GLN A 104 4.81 17.30 -7.30
CA GLN A 104 5.80 17.18 -8.37
C GLN A 104 5.62 15.90 -9.17
N HIS A 105 5.33 14.78 -8.51
CA HIS A 105 5.00 13.52 -9.16
C HIS A 105 3.75 13.63 -10.05
N ILE A 106 2.68 14.31 -9.59
CA ILE A 106 1.49 14.56 -10.42
C ILE A 106 1.86 15.39 -11.65
N ASN A 107 2.59 16.48 -11.47
CA ASN A 107 3.02 17.34 -12.57
C ASN A 107 3.89 16.58 -13.59
N TYR A 108 4.83 15.77 -13.10
CA TYR A 108 5.65 14.88 -13.93
C TYR A 108 4.76 13.89 -14.71
N PHE A 109 3.84 13.21 -14.02
CA PHE A 109 2.89 12.28 -14.64
C PHE A 109 2.06 12.93 -15.75
N MET A 110 1.58 14.15 -15.53
CA MET A 110 0.80 14.90 -16.53
C MET A 110 1.64 15.41 -17.70
N SER A 111 2.94 15.63 -17.50
CA SER A 111 3.87 16.06 -18.54
C SER A 111 4.46 14.91 -19.37
N ASP A 112 4.25 13.66 -18.95
CA ASP A 112 4.82 12.48 -19.59
C ASP A 112 4.14 12.21 -20.94
N LYS A 113 4.87 12.46 -22.02
CA LYS A 113 4.41 12.28 -23.41
C LYS A 113 4.16 10.83 -23.78
N GLN A 114 4.70 9.88 -23.01
CA GLN A 114 4.45 8.46 -23.27
C GLN A 114 3.11 8.01 -22.70
N ARG A 115 2.41 8.81 -21.90
CA ARG A 115 1.11 8.40 -21.32
C ARG A 115 -0.01 8.43 -22.33
N TRP A 116 -1.01 7.58 -22.15
CA TRP A 116 -2.11 7.46 -23.11
C TRP A 116 -2.96 8.73 -23.19
N HIS A 117 -3.13 9.44 -22.08
CA HIS A 117 -3.82 10.74 -22.10
C HIS A 117 -3.08 11.81 -22.93
N ASN A 118 -1.78 11.64 -23.21
CA ASN A 118 -0.97 12.53 -24.02
C ASN A 118 -0.68 11.98 -25.44
N TRP A 119 -1.28 10.85 -25.83
CA TRP A 119 -1.03 10.20 -27.13
C TRP A 119 -1.26 11.15 -28.33
N THR A 120 -2.23 12.05 -28.22
CA THR A 120 -2.59 13.02 -29.27
C THR A 120 -1.76 14.30 -29.22
N ASN A 121 -0.65 14.32 -28.48
CA ASN A 121 0.24 15.49 -28.31
C ASN A 121 -0.49 16.76 -27.83
N GLY A 122 -1.48 16.61 -26.95
CA GLY A 122 -2.20 17.73 -26.33
C GLY A 122 -3.32 18.33 -27.17
N LEU A 123 -3.78 17.67 -28.24
CA LEU A 123 -4.98 18.08 -28.96
C LEU A 123 -6.19 18.15 -28.03
N SER A 124 -7.00 19.18 -28.15
CA SER A 124 -8.25 19.31 -27.39
C SER A 124 -9.21 18.16 -27.72
N ILE A 125 -10.10 17.81 -26.78
CA ILE A 125 -11.11 16.78 -27.04
C ILE A 125 -12.03 17.20 -28.21
N ASP A 126 -12.34 18.50 -28.32
CA ASP A 126 -13.20 19.04 -29.37
C ASP A 126 -12.54 18.86 -30.76
N THR A 127 -11.23 19.09 -30.86
CA THR A 127 -10.49 18.81 -32.09
C THR A 127 -10.47 17.32 -32.43
N LEU A 128 -10.43 16.43 -31.44
CA LEU A 128 -10.45 14.98 -31.70
C LEU A 128 -11.79 14.52 -32.30
N TYR A 129 -12.91 15.12 -31.88
CA TYR A 129 -14.23 14.84 -32.46
C TYR A 129 -14.40 15.33 -33.90
N THR A 130 -13.55 16.26 -34.36
CA THR A 130 -13.59 16.71 -35.77
C THR A 130 -12.81 15.81 -36.72
N VAL A 131 -11.92 14.96 -36.20
CA VAL A 131 -11.15 14.01 -37.00
C VAL A 131 -12.03 12.81 -37.32
N GLU A 132 -11.91 12.27 -38.53
CA GLU A 132 -12.61 11.05 -38.93
C GLU A 132 -12.26 9.89 -37.97
N HIS A 133 -13.28 9.39 -37.24
CA HIS A 133 -13.10 8.39 -36.18
C HIS A 133 -12.39 7.13 -36.68
N HIS A 134 -12.70 6.67 -37.90
CA HIS A 134 -12.06 5.47 -38.47
C HIS A 134 -10.54 5.64 -38.62
N LYS A 135 -10.09 6.78 -39.14
CA LYS A 135 -8.67 7.09 -39.31
C LYS A 135 -7.97 7.19 -37.95
N LEU A 136 -8.61 7.82 -36.97
CA LEU A 136 -8.06 7.96 -35.63
C LEU A 136 -7.96 6.60 -34.91
N ALA A 137 -8.98 5.75 -35.06
CA ALA A 137 -8.97 4.40 -34.51
C ALA A 137 -7.83 3.57 -35.09
N GLN A 138 -7.62 3.64 -36.42
CA GLN A 138 -6.52 2.94 -37.07
C GLN A 138 -5.14 3.40 -36.55
N GLN A 139 -4.93 4.71 -36.42
CA GLN A 139 -3.69 5.26 -35.85
C GLN A 139 -3.48 4.82 -34.40
N LEU A 140 -4.55 4.75 -33.61
CA LEU A 140 -4.48 4.27 -32.24
C LEU A 140 -4.08 2.79 -32.21
N ILE A 141 -4.72 1.93 -33.00
CA ILE A 141 -4.40 0.50 -33.06
C ILE A 141 -2.95 0.27 -33.49
N GLU A 142 -2.44 1.03 -34.45
CA GLU A 142 -1.03 0.98 -34.84
C GLU A 142 -0.10 1.37 -33.68
N ALA A 143 -0.41 2.48 -32.97
CA ALA A 143 0.34 2.89 -31.79
C ALA A 143 0.31 1.84 -30.67
N LEU A 144 -0.82 1.15 -30.48
CA LEU A 144 -0.97 0.06 -29.52
C LEU A 144 -0.11 -1.13 -29.87
N GLN A 145 -0.14 -1.55 -31.14
CA GLN A 145 0.68 -2.64 -31.63
C GLN A 145 2.17 -2.31 -31.46
N ASN A 146 2.60 -1.09 -31.79
CA ASN A 146 3.99 -0.67 -31.62
C ASN A 146 4.43 -0.63 -30.16
N ARG A 147 3.56 -0.19 -29.24
CA ARG A 147 3.91 -0.04 -27.82
C ARG A 147 3.93 -1.37 -27.06
N TYR A 148 2.99 -2.26 -27.36
CA TYR A 148 2.80 -3.53 -26.65
C TYR A 148 3.21 -4.74 -27.50
N PHE A 149 4.03 -4.54 -28.52
CA PHE A 149 4.50 -5.61 -29.39
C PHE A 149 5.31 -6.63 -28.59
N ASN A 150 4.89 -7.89 -28.63
CA ASN A 150 5.66 -8.99 -28.05
C ASN A 150 6.42 -9.73 -29.15
N ILE A 151 7.75 -9.58 -29.14
CA ILE A 151 8.66 -10.23 -30.10
C ILE A 151 8.51 -11.76 -30.05
N ALA A 152 8.18 -12.33 -28.89
CA ALA A 152 8.02 -13.78 -28.74
C ALA A 152 6.73 -14.32 -29.39
N GLN A 153 5.72 -13.48 -29.62
CA GLN A 153 4.40 -13.89 -30.15
C GLN A 153 3.86 -12.85 -31.14
N PRO A 154 4.47 -12.69 -32.32
CA PRO A 154 4.10 -11.65 -33.29
C PRO A 154 2.69 -11.83 -33.88
N THR A 155 2.13 -13.04 -33.83
CA THR A 155 0.78 -13.34 -34.31
C THR A 155 -0.32 -12.92 -33.34
N ASN A 156 0.02 -12.63 -32.08
CA ASN A 156 -0.96 -12.29 -31.06
C ASN A 156 -1.35 -10.81 -31.12
N LYS A 157 -2.26 -10.47 -32.04
CA LYS A 157 -2.81 -9.11 -32.19
C LYS A 157 -3.75 -8.70 -31.05
N ILE A 158 -4.25 -9.65 -30.27
CA ILE A 158 -5.23 -9.41 -29.19
C ILE A 158 -4.54 -8.92 -27.91
N ASN A 159 -3.37 -9.48 -27.58
CA ASN A 159 -2.66 -9.15 -26.34
C ASN A 159 -2.35 -7.64 -26.18
N PRO A 160 -1.87 -6.91 -27.21
CA PRO A 160 -1.70 -5.44 -27.13
C PRO A 160 -2.96 -4.70 -26.70
N ILE A 161 -4.13 -5.13 -27.18
CA ILE A 161 -5.42 -4.50 -26.87
C ILE A 161 -5.81 -4.76 -25.41
N ILE A 162 -5.58 -5.97 -24.91
CA ILE A 162 -5.82 -6.30 -23.49
C ILE A 162 -4.91 -5.47 -22.59
N GLN A 163 -3.60 -5.43 -22.88
CA GLN A 163 -2.64 -4.64 -22.10
C GLN A 163 -2.98 -3.16 -22.10
N PHE A 164 -3.48 -2.65 -23.21
CA PHE A 164 -3.98 -1.29 -23.30
C PHE A 164 -5.14 -1.00 -22.36
N PHE A 165 -6.18 -1.84 -22.34
CA PHE A 165 -7.32 -1.62 -21.44
C PHE A 165 -6.89 -1.63 -19.96
N ILE A 166 -5.95 -2.51 -19.59
CA ILE A 166 -5.37 -2.53 -18.24
C ILE A 166 -4.65 -1.20 -17.95
N ALA A 167 -3.72 -0.79 -18.81
CA ALA A 167 -2.96 0.44 -18.64
C ALA A 167 -3.86 1.70 -18.63
N LEU A 168 -4.88 1.71 -19.49
CA LEU A 168 -5.85 2.80 -19.57
C LEU A 168 -6.69 2.88 -18.29
N GLN A 169 -7.13 1.75 -17.74
CA GLN A 169 -7.85 1.72 -16.47
C GLN A 169 -6.98 2.19 -15.29
N GLU A 170 -5.70 1.79 -15.26
CA GLU A 170 -4.73 2.25 -14.28
C GLU A 170 -4.51 3.77 -14.36
N GLU A 171 -4.31 4.32 -15.56
CA GLU A 171 -4.17 5.77 -15.76
C GLU A 171 -5.45 6.53 -15.36
N LYS A 172 -6.64 6.02 -15.69
CA LYS A 172 -7.92 6.61 -15.28
C LYS A 172 -8.07 6.64 -13.77
N ASN A 173 -7.75 5.54 -13.10
CA ASN A 173 -7.80 5.46 -11.63
C ASN A 173 -6.82 6.46 -10.99
N CYS A 174 -5.61 6.56 -11.55
CA CYS A 174 -4.59 7.50 -11.09
C CYS A 174 -5.05 8.96 -11.23
N ILE A 175 -5.55 9.35 -12.40
CA ILE A 175 -6.08 10.71 -12.64
C ILE A 175 -7.29 10.99 -11.74
N GLN A 176 -8.19 10.02 -11.53
CA GLN A 176 -9.33 10.19 -10.64
C GLN A 176 -8.91 10.43 -9.18
N GLN A 177 -7.84 9.74 -8.72
CA GLN A 177 -7.26 9.99 -7.40
C GLN A 177 -6.68 11.40 -7.32
N TYR A 178 -6.00 11.88 -8.36
CA TYR A 178 -5.46 13.24 -8.42
C TYR A 178 -6.55 14.31 -8.44
N ILE A 179 -7.62 14.13 -9.23
CA ILE A 179 -8.80 15.01 -9.20
C ILE A 179 -9.37 15.08 -7.78
N SER A 180 -9.52 13.93 -7.12
CA SER A 180 -10.05 13.86 -5.75
C SER A 180 -9.09 14.48 -4.73
N PHE A 181 -7.79 14.42 -4.97
CA PHE A 181 -6.77 15.08 -4.16
C PHE A 181 -6.83 16.60 -4.32
N VAL A 182 -6.82 17.12 -5.54
CA VAL A 182 -6.92 18.56 -5.82
C VAL A 182 -8.21 19.16 -5.25
N ASN A 183 -9.36 18.49 -5.45
CA ASN A 183 -10.64 18.90 -4.86
C ASN A 183 -10.56 19.02 -3.32
N ARG A 184 -9.85 18.09 -2.65
CA ARG A 184 -9.64 18.15 -1.20
C ARG A 184 -8.75 19.32 -0.80
N LEU A 185 -7.70 19.61 -1.57
CA LEU A 185 -6.82 20.75 -1.31
C LEU A 185 -7.52 22.10 -1.50
N GLU A 186 -8.35 22.22 -2.53
CA GLU A 186 -9.18 23.40 -2.77
C GLU A 186 -10.16 23.63 -1.61
N LYS A 187 -10.82 22.55 -1.15
CA LYS A 187 -11.73 22.60 0.01
C LYS A 187 -11.03 23.04 1.29
N TRP A 188 -9.75 22.69 1.45
CA TRP A 188 -8.95 23.09 2.60
C TRP A 188 -8.23 24.43 2.41
N HIS A 189 -8.42 25.10 1.27
CA HIS A 189 -7.76 26.37 0.93
C HIS A 189 -6.22 26.31 1.00
N ILE A 190 -5.64 25.12 0.79
CA ILE A 190 -4.19 24.88 0.82
C ILE A 190 -3.53 25.47 -0.44
N ASN A 191 -4.31 25.77 -1.48
CA ASN A 191 -3.86 26.46 -2.69
C ASN A 191 -3.23 27.84 -2.44
N LYS A 192 -3.37 28.42 -1.24
CA LYS A 192 -2.76 29.70 -0.87
C LYS A 192 -1.36 29.58 -0.28
N LEU A 193 -0.86 28.37 0.00
CA LEU A 193 0.48 28.24 0.56
C LEU A 193 1.55 28.55 -0.51
N PRO A 194 2.58 29.34 -0.15
CA PRO A 194 3.62 29.74 -1.09
C PRO A 194 4.44 28.54 -1.56
N GLY A 195 4.82 28.53 -2.84
CA GLY A 195 5.67 27.49 -3.44
C GLY A 195 4.93 26.23 -3.90
N ILE A 196 3.60 26.17 -3.73
CA ILE A 196 2.78 25.08 -4.26
C ILE A 196 2.27 25.45 -5.66
N LEU A 197 2.82 24.79 -6.68
CA LEU A 197 2.25 24.80 -8.03
C LEU A 197 1.30 23.61 -8.17
N LEU A 198 0.03 23.83 -7.83
CA LEU A 198 -1.00 22.79 -8.00
C LEU A 198 -1.14 22.43 -9.49
N PRO A 199 -1.33 21.13 -9.80
CA PRO A 199 -1.65 20.72 -11.15
C PRO A 199 -2.94 21.39 -11.60
N ASP A 200 -2.99 21.82 -12.86
CA ASP A 200 -4.20 22.43 -13.42
C ASP A 200 -5.34 21.40 -13.42
N TYR A 201 -6.38 21.71 -12.65
CA TYR A 201 -7.56 20.89 -12.50
C TYR A 201 -8.31 20.69 -13.83
N ALA A 202 -8.30 21.70 -14.72
CA ALA A 202 -8.89 21.59 -16.03
C ALA A 202 -8.13 20.57 -16.90
N LEU A 203 -6.80 20.57 -16.84
CA LEU A 203 -5.97 19.58 -17.53
C LEU A 203 -6.22 18.16 -17.04
N LEU A 204 -6.35 17.94 -15.72
CA LEU A 204 -6.69 16.62 -15.17
C LEU A 204 -8.05 16.12 -15.69
N LYS A 205 -9.06 16.99 -15.73
CA LYS A 205 -10.38 16.65 -16.29
C LYS A 205 -10.33 16.36 -17.78
N GLN A 206 -9.58 17.15 -18.54
CA GLN A 206 -9.39 16.94 -19.97
C GLN A 206 -8.69 15.61 -20.24
N ALA A 207 -7.62 15.29 -19.52
CA ALA A 207 -6.91 14.03 -19.63
C ALA A 207 -7.82 12.82 -19.33
N LYS A 208 -8.67 12.92 -18.30
CA LYS A 208 -9.68 11.87 -18.03
C LYS A 208 -10.63 11.69 -19.22
N ARG A 209 -11.16 12.79 -19.77
CA ARG A 209 -12.06 12.75 -20.95
C ARG A 209 -11.37 12.17 -22.18
N HIS A 210 -10.09 12.47 -22.38
CA HIS A 210 -9.29 11.87 -23.45
C HIS A 210 -9.20 10.35 -23.27
N LEU A 211 -8.90 9.85 -22.06
CA LEU A 211 -8.87 8.41 -21.81
C LEU A 211 -10.23 7.75 -22.01
N ASP A 212 -11.32 8.39 -21.57
CA ASP A 212 -12.69 7.92 -21.82
C ASP A 212 -12.97 7.81 -23.33
N PHE A 213 -12.52 8.80 -24.12
CA PHE A 213 -12.65 8.81 -25.58
C PHE A 213 -11.83 7.70 -26.26
N LEU A 214 -10.57 7.51 -25.88
CA LEU A 214 -9.72 6.45 -26.44
C LEU A 214 -10.29 5.06 -26.16
N GLU A 215 -10.84 4.86 -24.95
CA GLU A 215 -11.52 3.61 -24.60
C GLU A 215 -12.71 3.33 -25.52
N GLN A 216 -13.55 4.34 -25.76
CA GLN A 216 -14.68 4.22 -26.67
C GLN A 216 -14.23 3.93 -28.11
N LEU A 217 -13.20 4.63 -28.58
CA LEU A 217 -12.68 4.47 -29.94
C LEU A 217 -12.18 3.03 -30.21
N VAL A 218 -11.45 2.44 -29.25
CA VAL A 218 -10.98 1.04 -29.38
C VAL A 218 -12.14 0.06 -29.29
N LYS A 219 -13.13 0.31 -28.41
CA LYS A 219 -14.33 -0.55 -28.33
C LYS A 219 -15.11 -0.55 -29.64
N GLU A 220 -15.33 0.62 -30.23
CA GLU A 220 -16.00 0.76 -31.54
C GLU A 220 -15.22 0.01 -32.63
N TRP A 221 -13.90 0.19 -32.68
CA TRP A 221 -13.05 -0.51 -33.64
C TRP A 221 -13.14 -2.05 -33.49
N CYS A 222 -13.09 -2.56 -32.25
CA CYS A 222 -13.24 -3.98 -31.96
C CYS A 222 -14.60 -4.52 -32.43
N ILE A 223 -15.69 -3.79 -32.22
CA ILE A 223 -17.03 -4.21 -32.66
C ILE A 223 -17.09 -4.32 -34.19
N THR A 224 -16.53 -3.35 -34.91
CA THR A 224 -16.52 -3.35 -36.38
C THR A 224 -15.68 -4.49 -36.97
N HIS A 225 -14.58 -4.87 -36.32
CA HIS A 225 -13.63 -5.86 -36.85
C HIS A 225 -13.79 -7.27 -36.26
N ALA A 226 -14.55 -7.45 -35.18
CA ALA A 226 -14.84 -8.76 -34.60
C ALA A 226 -15.83 -9.62 -35.41
N GLN A 227 -16.37 -9.08 -36.51
CA GLN A 227 -17.27 -9.81 -37.42
C GLN A 227 -16.54 -10.65 -38.48
N PHE A 228 -15.21 -10.73 -38.41
CA PHE A 228 -14.34 -11.54 -39.27
C PHE A 228 -13.56 -12.57 -38.46
#